data_AF-W4S2N5-F1
#
_entry.id   AF-W4S2N5-F1
#
_cell.length_a   1.000
_cell.length_b   1.000
_cell.length_c   1.000
_cell.angle_alpha   90.00
_cell.angle_beta   90.00
_cell.angle_gamma   90.00
#
_symmetry.space_group_name_H-M   'P 1'
#
loop_
_entity.id
_entity.type
_entity.pdbx_description
1 polymer ?
#
loop_
_entity_poly.entity_id
_entity_poly.type
_entity_poly.pdbx_seq_one_letter_code
_entity_poly.pdbx_strand_id
1 'polypeptide(L)'
;MAKRTGRLQVLIAAAYRAVDKDKIGNLLPNEAIEVAARVSKLLKAFHAEVERVWKPEPGERDPLWRAANGKLPPQWGPAIEELGEETRALFNWVHAAHSAIAKGKQDDSARERLQRSLGLALEMAEQQHNLWSGWRREDKEGQPPMARWITLSRDGDLICHCSPVSAAQVLRTMIWNEVDSVVMTSATLTGGGDFQSFAIDNGLPDHAEMASLASPFDLLNQAELIVPNFPVTPDDREGHPKEVARYLVRELDWTAKGSIVLFTSRWKMEKVADLMPLAQRNRVLVQGEGNKSQLITEHLRRIAAGEGSVLFGLNSFGEGLDLPGDACTTVVITQVPFAVPTDPQTSTLSEWLESRGHNAFNLIAIPHALRTLTQFAGRLIRSSSDHGRVIILDSRLLTRRYGKRIIDALPPFKRVIG
;
A
#
# COMPACT_ATOMS: atom_id res chain seq x y z
N MET A 1 24.64 -2.55 0.07
CA MET A 1 25.82 -1.85 0.63
C MET A 1 27.11 -2.69 0.60
N ALA A 2 27.08 -3.99 0.95
CA ALA A 2 28.27 -4.86 1.06
C ALA A 2 29.14 -5.02 -0.20
N LYS A 3 28.59 -4.82 -1.42
CA LYS A 3 29.34 -4.86 -2.69
C LYS A 3 30.08 -3.54 -2.99
N ARG A 4 29.86 -2.47 -2.21
CA ARG A 4 30.34 -1.10 -2.48
C ARG A 4 31.50 -0.63 -1.59
N THR A 5 32.06 -1.50 -0.76
CA THR A 5 33.08 -1.17 0.26
C THR A 5 34.33 -0.51 -0.33
N GLY A 6 34.80 -0.98 -1.48
CA GLY A 6 35.96 -0.37 -2.17
C GLY A 6 35.69 1.07 -2.65
N ARG A 7 34.46 1.38 -3.07
CA ARG A 7 34.09 2.76 -3.44
C ARG A 7 34.06 3.68 -2.21
N LEU A 8 33.65 3.15 -1.06
CA LEU A 8 33.58 3.91 0.18
C LEU A 8 34.98 4.25 0.72
N GLN A 9 35.95 3.34 0.61
CA GLN A 9 37.35 3.60 0.97
C GLN A 9 37.96 4.74 0.15
N VAL A 10 37.75 4.73 -1.17
CA VAL A 10 38.21 5.82 -2.06
C VAL A 10 37.55 7.15 -1.65
N LEU A 11 36.26 7.12 -1.31
CA LEU A 11 35.52 8.29 -0.88
C LEU A 11 36.03 8.85 0.45
N ILE A 12 36.35 7.97 1.42
CA ILE A 12 36.95 8.33 2.71
C ILE A 12 38.28 9.04 2.48
N ALA A 13 39.20 8.43 1.73
CA ALA A 13 40.50 9.02 1.45
C ALA A 13 40.40 10.39 0.73
N ALA A 14 39.45 10.53 -0.21
CA ALA A 14 39.18 11.79 -0.87
C ALA A 14 38.63 12.87 0.08
N ALA A 15 37.75 12.51 1.01
CA ALA A 15 37.20 13.42 2.00
C ALA A 15 38.28 14.01 2.92
N TYR A 16 39.16 13.18 3.48
CA TYR A 16 40.24 13.66 4.34
C TYR A 16 41.23 14.57 3.62
N ARG A 17 41.60 14.23 2.37
CA ARG A 17 42.45 15.10 1.54
C ARG A 17 41.82 16.46 1.25
N ALA A 18 40.51 16.52 1.10
CA ALA A 18 39.81 17.76 0.74
C ALA A 18 39.42 18.64 1.94
N VAL A 19 39.31 18.07 3.14
CA VAL A 19 38.99 18.80 4.38
C VAL A 19 40.25 19.32 5.08
N ASP A 20 41.41 18.71 4.81
CA ASP A 20 42.71 19.05 5.41
C ASP A 20 42.66 19.07 6.96
N LYS A 21 42.10 17.99 7.52
CA LYS A 21 42.00 17.77 8.96
C LYS A 21 42.40 16.34 9.29
N ASP A 22 42.99 16.16 10.47
CA ASP A 22 43.30 14.82 11.00
C ASP A 22 42.04 14.01 11.28
N LYS A 23 40.94 14.68 11.64
CA LYS A 23 39.64 14.06 11.96
C LYS A 23 38.49 14.66 11.17
N ILE A 24 37.54 13.81 10.80
CA ILE A 24 36.22 14.20 10.29
C ILE A 24 35.16 13.59 11.22
N GLY A 25 34.35 14.45 11.84
CA GLY A 25 33.56 14.05 13.00
C GLY A 25 34.49 13.64 14.14
N ASN A 26 34.37 12.40 14.61
CA ASN A 26 35.20 11.86 15.69
C ASN A 26 36.25 10.84 15.23
N LEU A 27 36.32 10.53 13.93
CA LEU A 27 37.16 9.45 13.41
C LEU A 27 38.41 10.00 12.72
N LEU A 28 39.49 9.21 12.78
CA LEU A 28 40.66 9.27 11.90
C LEU A 28 40.37 8.56 10.57
N PRO A 29 41.22 8.74 9.52
CA PRO A 29 41.03 8.06 8.23
C PRO A 29 40.94 6.53 8.36
N ASN A 30 41.87 5.92 9.11
CA ASN A 30 41.91 4.46 9.29
C ASN A 30 40.69 3.95 10.07
N GLU A 31 40.25 4.68 11.10
CA GLU A 31 39.07 4.32 11.88
C GLU A 31 37.79 4.37 11.02
N ALA A 32 37.66 5.37 10.14
CA ALA A 32 36.53 5.46 9.20
C ALA A 32 36.55 4.30 8.18
N ILE A 33 37.73 3.91 7.69
CA ILE A 33 37.90 2.74 6.81
C ILE A 33 37.51 1.45 7.54
N GLU A 34 37.91 1.30 8.80
CA GLU A 34 37.58 0.14 9.62
C GLU A 34 36.08 0.03 9.89
N VAL A 35 35.40 1.14 10.25
CA VAL A 35 33.93 1.18 10.41
C VAL A 35 33.25 0.71 9.12
N ALA A 36 33.64 1.27 7.98
CA ALA A 36 33.11 0.88 6.66
C ALA A 36 33.31 -0.62 6.37
N ALA A 37 34.49 -1.16 6.71
CA ALA A 37 34.80 -2.58 6.54
C ALA A 37 33.99 -3.47 7.49
N ARG A 38 33.81 -3.06 8.76
CA ARG A 38 32.98 -3.77 9.75
C ARG A 38 31.53 -3.84 9.32
N VAL A 39 30.92 -2.72 8.90
CA VAL A 39 29.56 -2.70 8.33
C VAL A 39 29.45 -3.70 7.17
N SER A 40 30.40 -3.69 6.24
CA SER A 40 30.37 -4.62 5.11
C SER A 40 30.51 -6.09 5.52
N LYS A 41 31.31 -6.40 6.55
CA LYS A 41 31.50 -7.75 7.08
C LYS A 41 30.23 -8.23 7.78
N LEU A 42 29.64 -7.39 8.62
CA LEU A 42 28.41 -7.68 9.35
C LEU A 42 27.23 -7.91 8.42
N LEU A 43 27.07 -7.09 7.37
CA LEU A 43 26.01 -7.30 6.38
C LEU A 43 26.15 -8.65 5.65
N LYS A 44 27.38 -9.11 5.35
CA LYS A 44 27.62 -10.42 4.74
C LYS A 44 27.31 -11.57 5.72
N ALA A 45 27.73 -11.42 6.98
CA ALA A 45 27.42 -12.39 8.02
C ALA A 45 25.90 -12.49 8.25
N PHE A 46 25.22 -11.35 8.32
CA PHE A 46 23.77 -11.27 8.50
C PHE A 46 23.01 -11.88 7.32
N HIS A 47 23.46 -11.65 6.08
CA HIS A 47 22.92 -12.32 4.89
C HIS A 47 22.94 -13.85 5.07
N ALA A 48 24.06 -14.41 5.54
CA ALA A 48 24.17 -15.85 5.77
C ALA A 48 23.25 -16.35 6.90
N GLU A 49 23.00 -15.53 7.94
CA GLU A 49 22.00 -15.86 8.97
C GLU A 49 20.57 -15.87 8.41
N VAL A 50 20.23 -14.95 7.51
CA VAL A 50 18.92 -14.92 6.85
C VAL A 50 18.72 -16.17 5.99
N GLU A 51 19.72 -16.55 5.18
CA GLU A 51 19.66 -17.73 4.31
C GLU A 51 19.52 -19.06 5.08
N ARG A 52 19.86 -19.10 6.37
CA ARG A 52 19.63 -20.27 7.23
C ARG A 52 18.19 -20.38 7.70
N VAL A 53 17.49 -19.25 7.84
CA VAL A 53 16.12 -19.20 8.35
C VAL A 53 15.11 -19.25 7.20
N TRP A 54 15.42 -18.61 6.08
CA TRP A 54 14.52 -18.48 4.96
C TRP A 54 15.22 -18.66 3.63
N LYS A 55 14.64 -19.51 2.78
CA LYS A 55 14.97 -19.65 1.37
C LYS A 55 13.66 -19.60 0.57
N PRO A 56 13.55 -18.70 -0.41
CA PRO A 56 12.42 -18.67 -1.34
C PRO A 56 12.20 -20.00 -2.04
N GLU A 57 10.94 -20.29 -2.40
CA GLU A 57 10.65 -21.45 -3.23
C GLU A 57 11.08 -21.23 -4.69
N PRO A 58 11.56 -22.26 -5.40
CA PRO A 58 11.90 -22.14 -6.81
C PRO A 58 10.69 -21.66 -7.64
N GLY A 59 10.84 -20.53 -8.33
CA GLY A 59 9.80 -19.96 -9.20
C GLY A 59 8.78 -19.05 -8.50
N GLU A 60 8.95 -18.78 -7.21
CA GLU A 60 8.17 -17.78 -6.47
C GLU A 60 8.40 -16.38 -7.08
N ARG A 61 7.34 -15.71 -7.53
CA ARG A 61 7.45 -14.42 -8.25
C ARG A 61 7.80 -13.24 -7.33
N ASP A 62 7.29 -13.25 -6.11
CA ASP A 62 7.43 -12.15 -5.14
C ASP A 62 7.77 -12.72 -3.75
N PRO A 63 8.96 -13.33 -3.59
CA PRO A 63 9.30 -14.05 -2.37
C PRO A 63 9.40 -13.10 -1.19
N LEU A 64 8.70 -13.47 -0.12
CA LEU A 64 8.58 -12.66 1.09
C LEU A 64 8.67 -13.52 2.35
N TRP A 65 9.59 -13.16 3.25
CA TRP A 65 9.60 -13.66 4.61
C TRP A 65 9.14 -12.57 5.57
N ARG A 66 8.30 -12.91 6.53
CA ARG A 66 7.76 -11.97 7.52
C ARG A 66 8.06 -12.44 8.93
N ALA A 67 8.44 -11.50 9.79
CA ALA A 67 8.49 -11.73 11.22
C ALA A 67 7.06 -11.81 11.80
N ALA A 68 6.66 -12.99 12.29
CA ALA A 68 5.38 -13.15 12.97
C ALA A 68 5.31 -12.25 14.21
N ASN A 69 4.21 -11.53 14.41
CA ASN A 69 4.03 -10.48 15.41
C ASN A 69 5.11 -9.38 15.37
N GLY A 70 5.81 -9.23 14.23
CA GLY A 70 6.95 -8.33 14.12
C GLY A 70 8.21 -8.82 14.85
N LYS A 71 8.18 -9.99 15.49
CA LYS A 71 9.27 -10.52 16.31
C LYS A 71 10.34 -11.19 15.45
N LEU A 72 11.53 -10.59 15.45
CA LEU A 72 12.69 -11.15 14.76
C LEU A 72 13.20 -12.41 15.47
N PRO A 73 13.79 -13.37 14.75
CA PRO A 73 14.49 -14.51 15.33
C PRO A 73 15.53 -14.07 16.38
N PRO A 74 15.51 -14.60 17.62
CA PRO A 74 16.40 -14.15 18.69
C PRO A 74 17.89 -14.23 18.34
N GLN A 75 18.29 -15.24 17.54
CA GLN A 75 19.66 -15.41 17.08
C GLN A 75 20.18 -14.26 16.20
N TRP A 76 19.29 -13.46 15.62
CA TRP A 76 19.68 -12.28 14.84
C TRP A 76 20.02 -11.07 15.72
N GLY A 77 19.60 -11.06 16.99
CA GLY A 77 19.74 -9.93 17.91
C GLY A 77 21.16 -9.35 17.99
N PRO A 78 22.21 -10.16 18.27
CA PRO A 78 23.58 -9.67 18.35
C PRO A 78 24.06 -8.98 17.07
N ALA A 79 23.75 -9.55 15.90
CA ALA A 79 24.14 -8.98 14.61
C ALA A 79 23.39 -7.68 14.30
N ILE A 80 22.10 -7.60 14.65
CA ILE A 80 21.28 -6.39 14.49
C ILE A 80 21.81 -5.25 15.37
N GLU A 81 22.17 -5.54 16.62
CA GLU A 81 22.71 -4.51 17.52
C GLU A 81 24.04 -3.97 17.00
N GLU A 82 24.96 -4.86 16.61
CA GLU A 82 26.26 -4.45 16.06
C GLU A 82 26.10 -3.67 14.74
N LEU A 83 25.18 -4.08 13.87
CA LEU A 83 24.83 -3.34 12.65
C LEU A 83 24.24 -1.96 12.97
N GLY A 84 23.39 -1.86 13.98
CA GLY A 84 22.82 -0.58 14.44
C GLY A 84 23.90 0.41 14.88
N GLU A 85 24.88 -0.07 15.63
CA GLU A 85 26.00 0.73 16.13
C GLU A 85 26.98 1.14 15.02
N GLU A 86 27.43 0.20 14.19
CA GLU A 86 28.41 0.47 13.13
C GLU A 86 27.81 1.31 11.99
N THR A 87 26.53 1.10 11.65
CA THR A 87 25.87 1.96 10.64
C THR A 87 25.58 3.36 11.17
N ARG A 88 25.33 3.54 12.48
CA ARG A 88 25.25 4.85 13.13
C ARG A 88 26.60 5.57 13.06
N ALA A 89 27.70 4.89 13.39
CA ALA A 89 29.04 5.45 13.31
C ALA A 89 29.39 5.89 11.87
N LEU A 90 29.07 5.03 10.89
CA LEU A 90 29.27 5.36 9.48
C LEU A 90 28.42 6.55 9.04
N PHE A 91 27.13 6.57 9.37
CA PHE A 91 26.24 7.69 9.06
C PHE A 91 26.77 9.01 9.63
N ASN A 92 27.14 9.03 10.91
CA ASN A 92 27.70 10.22 11.56
C ASN A 92 28.97 10.72 10.84
N TRP A 93 29.86 9.80 10.45
CA TRP A 93 31.07 10.15 9.69
C TRP A 93 30.73 10.74 8.31
N VAL A 94 29.87 10.08 7.52
CA VAL A 94 29.51 10.56 6.17
C VAL A 94 28.80 11.90 6.27
N HIS A 95 27.92 12.10 7.25
CA HIS A 95 27.24 13.36 7.49
C HIS A 95 28.25 14.49 7.79
N ALA A 96 29.20 14.24 8.70
CA ALA A 96 30.26 15.20 9.03
C ALA A 96 31.15 15.50 7.81
N ALA A 97 31.51 14.48 7.02
CA ALA A 97 32.29 14.63 5.80
C ALA A 97 31.55 15.49 4.76
N HIS A 98 30.29 15.17 4.48
CA HIS A 98 29.45 15.90 3.55
C HIS A 98 29.30 17.37 3.97
N SER A 99 29.01 17.63 5.26
CA SER A 99 28.92 18.99 5.82
C SER A 99 30.24 19.77 5.71
N ALA A 100 31.38 19.13 6.02
CA ALA A 100 32.69 19.77 5.94
C ALA A 100 33.09 20.12 4.49
N ILE A 101 32.78 19.24 3.54
CA ILE A 101 33.03 19.50 2.12
C ILE A 101 32.14 20.66 1.63
N ALA A 102 30.85 20.64 1.97
CA ALA A 102 29.88 21.67 1.56
C ALA A 102 30.21 23.08 2.07
N LYS A 103 30.89 23.21 3.23
CA LYS A 103 31.32 24.50 3.79
C LYS A 103 32.58 25.08 3.15
N GLY A 104 33.28 24.34 2.29
CA GLY A 104 34.47 24.85 1.59
C GLY A 104 34.13 25.74 0.40
N LYS A 105 35.11 26.49 -0.11
CA LYS A 105 34.94 27.29 -1.33
C LYS A 105 34.54 26.39 -2.52
N GLN A 106 33.55 26.82 -3.30
CA GLN A 106 32.92 26.04 -4.37
C GLN A 106 33.64 26.10 -5.73
N ASP A 107 34.84 26.68 -5.82
CA ASP A 107 35.53 26.89 -7.11
C ASP A 107 36.29 25.65 -7.66
N ASP A 108 36.13 24.48 -7.05
CA ASP A 108 36.82 23.25 -7.45
C ASP A 108 35.83 22.16 -7.91
N SER A 109 35.86 21.85 -9.21
CA SER A 109 35.06 20.77 -9.81
C SER A 109 35.27 19.39 -9.16
N ALA A 110 36.45 19.12 -8.59
CA ALA A 110 36.72 17.87 -7.88
C ALA A 110 35.99 17.84 -6.54
N ARG A 111 35.94 18.97 -5.82
CA ARG A 111 35.18 19.14 -4.58
C ARG A 111 33.69 18.97 -4.80
N GLU A 112 33.13 19.51 -5.89
CA GLU A 112 31.72 19.30 -6.24
C GLU A 112 31.40 17.83 -6.52
N ARG A 113 32.24 17.13 -7.30
CA ARG A 113 32.06 15.69 -7.58
C ARG A 113 32.13 14.86 -6.29
N LEU A 114 33.04 15.22 -5.39
CA LEU A 114 33.17 14.60 -4.08
C LEU A 114 31.93 14.86 -3.21
N GLN A 115 31.42 16.09 -3.19
CA GLN A 115 30.21 16.45 -2.46
C GLN A 115 29.01 15.64 -2.95
N ARG A 116 28.79 15.56 -4.27
CA ARG A 116 27.71 14.73 -4.85
C ARG A 116 27.84 13.26 -4.46
N SER A 117 29.06 12.72 -4.50
CA SER A 117 29.33 11.32 -4.14
C SER A 117 29.11 11.06 -2.64
N LEU A 118 29.49 12.01 -1.77
CA LEU A 118 29.21 11.96 -0.34
C LEU A 118 27.72 12.11 -0.05
N GLY A 119 26.97 12.91 -0.80
CA GLY A 119 25.52 13.02 -0.67
C GLY A 119 24.81 11.69 -0.95
N LEU A 120 25.19 10.99 -2.02
CA LEU A 120 24.67 9.65 -2.32
C LEU A 120 25.07 8.62 -1.25
N ALA A 121 26.29 8.73 -0.70
CA ALA A 121 26.73 7.86 0.40
C ALA A 121 25.99 8.17 1.70
N LEU A 122 25.64 9.44 1.95
CA LEU A 122 24.91 9.90 3.13
C LEU A 122 23.50 9.31 3.13
N GLU A 123 22.76 9.46 2.03
CA GLU A 123 21.42 8.89 1.88
C GLU A 123 21.44 7.36 2.09
N MET A 124 22.42 6.66 1.51
CA MET A 124 22.58 5.22 1.71
C MET A 124 22.89 4.85 3.17
N ALA A 125 23.78 5.61 3.83
CA ALA A 125 24.14 5.35 5.23
C ALA A 125 22.98 5.66 6.19
N GLU A 126 22.21 6.70 5.91
CA GLU A 126 21.01 7.07 6.65
C GLU A 126 19.92 6.01 6.54
N GLN A 127 19.61 5.54 5.33
CA GLN A 127 18.64 4.45 5.12
C GLN A 127 19.04 3.18 5.88
N GLN A 128 20.33 2.83 5.89
CA GLN A 128 20.83 1.68 6.64
C GLN A 128 20.71 1.91 8.14
N HIS A 129 21.14 3.07 8.64
CA HIS A 129 21.02 3.41 10.05
C HIS A 129 19.57 3.36 10.53
N ASN A 130 18.64 3.95 9.77
CA ASN A 130 17.22 3.96 10.09
C ASN A 130 16.62 2.55 10.11
N LEU A 131 17.00 1.69 9.15
CA LEU A 131 16.59 0.30 9.11
C LEU A 131 17.04 -0.45 10.38
N TRP A 132 18.33 -0.42 10.71
CA TRP A 132 18.85 -1.17 11.86
C TRP A 132 18.36 -0.60 13.19
N SER A 133 18.18 0.72 13.27
CA SER A 133 17.50 1.38 14.40
C SER A 133 16.06 0.88 14.58
N GLY A 134 15.30 0.71 13.50
CA GLY A 134 13.96 0.12 13.53
C GLY A 134 13.95 -1.38 13.84
N TRP A 135 14.96 -2.14 13.39
CA TRP A 135 15.08 -3.57 13.67
C TRP A 135 15.46 -3.87 15.12
N ARG A 136 16.34 -3.05 15.74
CA ARG A 136 16.72 -3.19 17.15
C ARG A 136 15.71 -2.62 18.13
N ARG A 137 14.80 -1.76 17.66
CA ARG A 137 13.79 -1.13 18.52
C ARG A 137 12.95 -2.20 19.23
N GLU A 138 12.94 -2.16 20.55
CA GLU A 138 12.01 -2.96 21.35
C GLU A 138 10.59 -2.43 21.20
N ASP A 139 9.66 -3.34 20.92
CA ASP A 139 8.25 -3.02 20.84
C ASP A 139 7.69 -2.89 22.26
N LYS A 140 7.16 -1.70 22.61
CA LYS A 140 6.63 -1.44 23.95
C LYS A 140 5.42 -2.33 24.23
N GLU A 141 5.38 -2.89 25.43
CA GLU A 141 4.19 -3.59 25.92
C GLU A 141 2.96 -2.66 25.84
N GLY A 142 1.80 -3.21 25.48
CA GLY A 142 0.61 -2.40 25.30
C GLY A 142 0.48 -1.72 23.92
N GLN A 143 1.54 -1.61 23.11
CA GLN A 143 1.50 -0.95 21.79
C GLN A 143 1.58 -1.94 20.61
N PRO A 144 1.10 -1.56 19.40
CA PRO A 144 1.33 -2.34 18.19
C PRO A 144 2.84 -2.45 17.86
N PRO A 145 3.34 -3.64 17.48
CA PRO A 145 4.75 -3.82 17.13
C PRO A 145 5.06 -3.24 15.75
N MET A 146 6.34 -3.11 15.42
CA MET A 146 6.75 -2.80 14.04
C MET A 146 6.61 -4.04 13.14
N ALA A 147 6.09 -3.87 11.92
CA ALA A 147 6.18 -4.90 10.89
C ALA A 147 7.61 -4.95 10.36
N ARG A 148 8.18 -6.16 10.34
CA ARG A 148 9.53 -6.44 9.85
C ARG A 148 9.46 -7.60 8.88
N TRP A 149 9.99 -7.43 7.67
CA TRP A 149 9.95 -8.44 6.63
C TRP A 149 11.15 -8.30 5.69
N ILE A 150 11.37 -9.35 4.89
CA ILE A 150 12.46 -9.42 3.93
C ILE A 150 11.87 -9.80 2.58
N THR A 151 12.29 -9.11 1.53
CA THR A 151 12.00 -9.45 0.13
C THR A 151 13.30 -9.63 -0.64
N LEU A 152 13.21 -10.18 -1.85
CA LEU A 152 14.33 -10.16 -2.80
C LEU A 152 14.16 -9.05 -3.83
N SER A 153 15.26 -8.40 -4.18
CA SER A 153 15.35 -7.61 -5.41
C SER A 153 15.35 -8.53 -6.63
N ARG A 154 15.18 -7.94 -7.83
CA ARG A 154 15.30 -8.66 -9.11
C ARG A 154 16.67 -9.33 -9.29
N ASP A 155 17.71 -8.75 -8.69
CA ASP A 155 19.09 -9.25 -8.76
C ASP A 155 19.40 -10.29 -7.65
N GLY A 156 18.40 -10.67 -6.85
CA GLY A 156 18.54 -11.61 -5.75
C GLY A 156 19.17 -11.04 -4.47
N ASP A 157 19.44 -9.73 -4.42
CA ASP A 157 19.87 -9.08 -3.18
C ASP A 157 18.71 -9.04 -2.17
N LEU A 158 19.00 -9.32 -0.88
CA LEU A 158 18.05 -9.19 0.23
C LEU A 158 17.69 -7.72 0.47
N ILE A 159 16.40 -7.44 0.62
CA ILE A 159 15.87 -6.15 1.03
C ILE A 159 15.14 -6.35 2.36
N CYS A 160 15.69 -5.79 3.42
CA CYS A 160 15.09 -5.79 4.75
C CYS A 160 14.20 -4.55 4.89
N HIS A 161 13.02 -4.73 5.48
CA HIS A 161 12.03 -3.69 5.65
C HIS A 161 11.63 -3.56 7.11
N CYS A 162 11.27 -2.35 7.53
CA CYS A 162 10.70 -2.06 8.84
C CYS A 162 9.69 -0.93 8.71
N SER A 163 8.47 -1.14 9.20
CA SER A 163 7.42 -0.13 9.13
C SER A 163 6.53 -0.21 10.36
N PRO A 164 6.06 0.93 10.91
CA PRO A 164 4.98 0.90 11.87
C PRO A 164 3.74 0.25 11.24
N VAL A 165 3.00 -0.54 12.02
CA VAL A 165 1.74 -1.16 11.58
C VAL A 165 0.53 -0.25 11.74
N SER A 166 0.72 0.90 12.38
CA SER A 166 -0.31 1.91 12.56
C SER A 166 0.30 3.30 12.42
N ALA A 167 -0.39 4.17 11.67
CA ALA A 167 -0.03 5.57 11.55
C ALA A 167 -0.30 6.35 12.84
N ALA A 168 -1.14 5.83 13.75
CA ALA A 168 -1.56 6.48 14.97
C ALA A 168 -0.40 7.10 15.77
N GLN A 169 0.66 6.33 16.02
CA GLN A 169 1.78 6.83 16.81
C GLN A 169 2.62 7.87 16.04
N VAL A 170 2.74 7.71 14.73
CA VAL A 170 3.46 8.66 13.87
C VAL A 170 2.70 9.98 13.83
N LEU A 171 1.39 9.95 13.60
CA LEU A 171 0.52 11.11 13.56
C LEU A 171 0.44 11.81 14.93
N ARG A 172 0.45 11.07 16.04
CA ARG A 172 0.57 11.66 17.39
C ARG A 172 1.83 12.52 17.53
N THR A 173 2.98 11.99 17.11
CA THR A 173 4.26 12.70 17.25
C THR A 173 4.43 13.83 16.24
N MET A 174 3.90 13.68 15.02
CA MET A 174 4.17 14.65 13.93
C MET A 174 3.07 15.70 13.76
N ILE A 175 1.85 15.41 14.20
CA ILE A 175 0.70 16.27 13.97
C ILE A 175 0.00 16.58 15.28
N TRP A 176 -0.57 15.58 15.97
CA TRP A 176 -1.50 15.83 17.09
C TRP A 176 -0.87 16.59 18.26
N ASN A 177 0.44 16.45 18.47
CA ASN A 177 1.16 17.15 19.54
C ASN A 177 1.89 18.43 19.07
N GLU A 178 1.97 18.67 17.76
CA GLU A 178 2.82 19.72 17.18
C GLU A 178 2.02 20.93 16.67
N VAL A 179 0.69 20.81 16.58
CA VAL A 179 -0.19 21.88 16.08
C VAL A 179 -1.37 22.12 17.02
N ASP A 180 -1.86 23.36 17.08
CA ASP A 180 -2.97 23.75 17.97
C ASP A 180 -4.33 23.20 17.52
N SER A 181 -4.53 22.97 16.22
CA SER A 181 -5.82 22.53 15.68
C SER A 181 -5.67 21.81 14.33
N VAL A 182 -6.47 20.77 14.11
CA VAL A 182 -6.52 20.03 12.83
C VAL A 182 -7.95 19.82 12.40
N VAL A 183 -8.24 20.11 11.13
CA VAL A 183 -9.51 19.77 10.48
C VAL A 183 -9.26 18.66 9.46
N MET A 184 -9.87 17.50 9.67
CA MET A 184 -9.87 16.40 8.70
C MET A 184 -11.23 16.31 8.03
N THR A 185 -11.27 16.39 6.71
CA THR A 185 -12.52 16.25 5.94
C THR A 185 -12.31 15.34 4.74
N SER A 186 -13.29 14.45 4.51
CA SER A 186 -13.37 13.61 3.31
C SER A 186 -14.78 13.02 3.22
N ALA A 187 -15.21 12.73 2.00
CA ALA A 187 -16.50 12.10 1.73
C ALA A 187 -16.63 10.68 2.31
N THR A 188 -15.51 10.01 2.63
CA THR A 188 -15.50 8.59 3.02
C THR A 188 -14.62 8.32 4.26
N LEU A 189 -14.59 9.23 5.24
CA LEU A 189 -13.86 8.99 6.50
C LEU A 189 -14.43 7.81 7.28
N THR A 190 -15.73 7.58 7.19
CA THR A 190 -16.44 6.48 7.86
C THR A 190 -16.97 5.46 6.86
N GLY A 191 -17.08 4.21 7.31
CA GLY A 191 -17.80 3.15 6.60
C GLY A 191 -19.17 2.95 7.22
N GLY A 192 -20.04 3.96 7.16
CA GLY A 192 -21.41 3.89 7.72
C GLY A 192 -21.63 4.74 8.98
N GLY A 193 -21.00 5.91 9.09
CA GLY A 193 -21.26 6.91 10.14
C GLY A 193 -20.45 6.74 11.43
N ASP A 194 -19.85 5.57 11.65
CA ASP A 194 -18.95 5.33 12.79
C ASP A 194 -17.49 5.71 12.45
N PHE A 195 -16.93 6.62 13.25
CA PHE A 195 -15.55 7.06 13.13
C PHE A 195 -14.56 6.22 13.95
N GLN A 196 -15.01 5.24 14.74
CA GLN A 196 -14.13 4.49 15.65
C GLN A 196 -12.93 3.87 14.93
N SER A 197 -13.14 3.22 13.77
CA SER A 197 -12.04 2.65 12.99
C SER A 197 -11.08 3.74 12.48
N PHE A 198 -11.60 4.87 12.01
CA PHE A 198 -10.77 5.99 11.56
C PHE A 198 -9.97 6.60 12.72
N ALA A 199 -10.59 6.74 13.89
CA ALA A 199 -9.97 7.24 15.11
C ALA A 199 -8.82 6.33 15.59
N ILE A 200 -9.04 5.01 15.58
CA ILE A 200 -8.01 4.01 15.92
C ILE A 200 -6.86 4.04 14.91
N ASP A 201 -7.16 4.00 13.61
CA ASP A 201 -6.17 3.95 12.54
C ASP A 201 -5.24 5.19 12.56
N ASN A 202 -5.81 6.36 12.85
CA ASN A 202 -5.09 7.65 12.83
C ASN A 202 -4.64 8.13 14.22
N GLY A 203 -5.01 7.42 15.28
CA GLY A 203 -4.67 7.81 16.65
C GLY A 203 -5.24 9.16 17.06
N LEU A 204 -6.50 9.43 16.67
CA LEU A 204 -7.14 10.70 17.02
C LEU A 204 -7.14 10.92 18.54
N PRO A 205 -6.98 12.17 19.00
CA PRO A 205 -7.13 12.51 20.42
C PRO A 205 -8.55 12.20 20.93
N ASP A 206 -8.69 11.85 22.20
CA ASP A 206 -9.99 11.50 22.81
C ASP A 206 -10.99 12.67 22.79
N HIS A 207 -10.49 13.91 22.69
CA HIS A 207 -11.30 15.12 22.58
C HIS A 207 -11.64 15.51 21.12
N ALA A 208 -11.28 14.68 20.13
CA ALA A 208 -11.57 14.98 18.73
C ALA A 208 -13.08 14.96 18.47
N GLU A 209 -13.61 16.07 17.96
CA GLU A 209 -14.99 16.14 17.51
C GLU A 209 -15.15 15.45 16.15
N MET A 210 -16.15 14.59 16.04
CA MET A 210 -16.40 13.77 14.86
C MET A 210 -17.83 14.00 14.37
N ALA A 211 -17.98 14.50 13.15
CA ALA A 211 -19.27 14.82 12.56
C ALA A 211 -19.40 14.19 11.17
N SER A 212 -20.53 13.53 10.93
CA SER A 212 -20.91 13.00 9.62
C SER A 212 -22.03 13.86 9.05
N LEU A 213 -21.80 14.44 7.87
CA LEU A 213 -22.80 15.25 7.17
C LEU A 213 -23.58 14.37 6.18
N ALA A 214 -24.89 14.62 6.07
CA ALA A 214 -25.72 13.92 5.08
C ALA A 214 -25.31 14.32 3.66
N SER A 215 -25.42 13.37 2.73
CA SER A 215 -25.29 13.67 1.31
C SER A 215 -26.36 14.69 0.89
N PRO A 216 -26.03 15.69 0.04
CA PRO A 216 -27.02 16.60 -0.52
C PRO A 216 -27.90 15.95 -1.61
N PHE A 217 -27.56 14.72 -2.02
CA PHE A 217 -28.21 13.99 -3.11
C PHE A 217 -29.29 13.03 -2.62
N ASP A 218 -30.32 12.81 -3.44
CA ASP A 218 -31.40 11.86 -3.20
C ASP A 218 -30.97 10.44 -3.62
N LEU A 219 -29.99 9.90 -2.90
CA LEU A 219 -29.34 8.64 -3.24
C LEU A 219 -30.32 7.46 -3.33
N LEU A 220 -31.41 7.50 -2.56
CA LEU A 220 -32.44 6.45 -2.54
C LEU A 220 -33.16 6.34 -3.89
N ASN A 221 -33.46 7.49 -4.52
CA ASN A 221 -34.16 7.53 -5.81
C ASN A 221 -33.21 7.56 -7.01
N GLN A 222 -31.95 7.98 -6.81
CA GLN A 222 -30.96 8.06 -7.89
C GLN A 222 -30.26 6.74 -8.19
N ALA A 223 -30.05 5.88 -7.18
CA ALA A 223 -29.27 4.66 -7.39
C ALA A 223 -29.83 3.42 -6.69
N GLU A 224 -29.52 2.28 -7.27
CA GLU A 224 -29.80 0.96 -6.71
C GLU A 224 -28.52 0.25 -6.25
N LEU A 225 -28.57 -0.38 -5.08
CA LEU A 225 -27.59 -1.39 -4.67
C LEU A 225 -28.18 -2.77 -4.91
N ILE A 226 -27.58 -3.51 -5.84
CA ILE A 226 -28.01 -4.82 -6.27
C ILE A 226 -27.04 -5.87 -5.72
N VAL A 227 -27.55 -6.82 -4.93
CA VAL A 227 -26.81 -8.00 -4.47
C VAL A 227 -27.62 -9.23 -4.86
N PRO A 228 -27.34 -9.82 -6.05
CA PRO A 228 -28.09 -10.98 -6.51
C PRO A 228 -27.72 -12.23 -5.71
N ASN A 229 -28.59 -13.24 -5.72
CA ASN A 229 -28.28 -14.59 -5.29
C ASN A 229 -27.27 -15.24 -6.26
N PHE A 230 -26.00 -14.84 -6.12
CA PHE A 230 -24.92 -15.28 -6.99
C PHE A 230 -24.62 -16.77 -6.71
N PRO A 231 -24.57 -17.63 -7.74
CA PRO A 231 -24.62 -19.09 -7.55
C PRO A 231 -23.34 -19.70 -6.98
N VAL A 232 -22.23 -18.95 -6.96
CA VAL A 232 -20.91 -19.43 -6.55
C VAL A 232 -20.25 -18.44 -5.59
N THR A 233 -19.32 -18.91 -4.76
CA THR A 233 -18.49 -18.02 -3.93
C THR A 233 -17.28 -17.53 -4.72
N PRO A 234 -16.67 -16.39 -4.34
CA PRO A 234 -15.44 -15.95 -4.99
C PRO A 234 -14.23 -16.88 -4.80
N ASP A 235 -14.31 -17.86 -3.90
CA ASP A 235 -13.24 -18.83 -3.66
C ASP A 235 -13.21 -19.93 -4.75
N ASP A 236 -14.30 -20.10 -5.50
CA ASP A 236 -14.34 -21.00 -6.67
C ASP A 236 -13.54 -20.40 -7.83
N ARG A 237 -12.29 -20.86 -7.96
CA ARG A 237 -11.33 -20.33 -8.92
C ARG A 237 -11.83 -20.37 -10.37
N GLU A 238 -12.49 -21.44 -10.81
CA GLU A 238 -12.92 -21.60 -12.21
C GLU A 238 -14.40 -21.30 -12.42
N GLY A 239 -15.27 -21.58 -11.46
CA GLY A 239 -16.70 -21.29 -11.56
C GLY A 239 -17.02 -19.81 -11.42
N HIS A 240 -16.36 -19.10 -10.49
CA HIS A 240 -16.63 -17.67 -10.26
C HIS A 240 -16.42 -16.80 -11.52
N PRO A 241 -15.29 -16.86 -12.24
CA PRO A 241 -15.12 -16.09 -13.48
C PRO A 241 -16.16 -16.42 -14.57
N LYS A 242 -16.58 -17.68 -14.69
CA LYS A 242 -17.58 -18.11 -15.68
C LYS A 242 -18.95 -17.50 -15.39
N GLU A 243 -19.37 -17.53 -14.14
CA GLU A 243 -20.66 -16.95 -13.72
C GLU A 243 -20.62 -15.42 -13.79
N VAL A 244 -19.49 -14.79 -13.47
CA VAL A 244 -19.31 -13.34 -13.65
C VAL A 244 -19.45 -12.97 -15.12
N ALA A 245 -18.74 -13.64 -16.03
CA ALA A 245 -18.84 -13.37 -17.48
C ALA A 245 -20.29 -13.50 -17.98
N ARG A 246 -20.99 -14.57 -17.58
CA ARG A 246 -22.40 -14.78 -17.95
C ARG A 246 -23.30 -13.67 -17.43
N TYR A 247 -23.12 -13.27 -16.18
CA TYR A 247 -23.89 -12.19 -15.56
C TYR A 247 -23.66 -10.86 -16.30
N LEU A 248 -22.40 -10.49 -16.57
CA LEU A 248 -22.07 -9.24 -17.26
C LEU A 248 -22.69 -9.18 -18.67
N VAL A 249 -22.62 -10.29 -19.43
CA VAL A 249 -23.21 -10.37 -20.78
C VAL A 249 -24.72 -10.18 -20.73
N ARG A 250 -25.39 -10.71 -19.71
CA ARG A 250 -26.85 -10.64 -19.56
C ARG A 250 -27.34 -9.29 -19.04
N GLU A 251 -26.61 -8.69 -18.09
CA GLU A 251 -27.14 -7.60 -17.27
C GLU A 251 -26.64 -6.22 -17.67
N LEU A 252 -25.45 -6.11 -18.27
CA LEU A 252 -24.90 -4.81 -18.67
C LEU A 252 -25.56 -4.27 -19.94
N ASP A 253 -25.62 -2.95 -20.03
CA ASP A 253 -25.96 -2.26 -21.29
C ASP A 253 -24.72 -2.22 -22.18
N TRP A 254 -24.77 -2.96 -23.28
CA TRP A 254 -23.70 -3.04 -24.28
C TRP A 254 -23.90 -2.09 -25.47
N THR A 255 -24.89 -1.21 -25.41
CA THR A 255 -25.33 -0.40 -26.56
C THR A 255 -24.98 1.07 -26.41
N ALA A 256 -25.36 1.72 -25.31
CA ALA A 256 -25.28 3.19 -25.23
C ALA A 256 -24.61 3.72 -23.96
N LYS A 257 -24.46 2.91 -22.91
CA LYS A 257 -23.98 3.38 -21.60
C LYS A 257 -22.62 2.81 -21.23
N GLY A 258 -21.96 3.52 -20.33
CA GLY A 258 -20.69 3.14 -19.74
C GLY A 258 -20.87 2.35 -18.46
N SER A 259 -20.07 1.29 -18.30
CA SER A 259 -20.00 0.51 -17.07
C SER A 259 -18.56 0.30 -16.63
N ILE A 260 -18.35 0.13 -15.33
CA ILE A 260 -17.05 -0.26 -14.76
C ILE A 260 -17.23 -1.61 -14.07
N VAL A 261 -16.31 -2.55 -14.30
CA VAL A 261 -16.24 -3.81 -13.58
C VAL A 261 -14.91 -3.88 -12.83
N LEU A 262 -15.00 -3.99 -11.51
CA LEU A 262 -13.87 -3.98 -10.59
C LEU A 262 -13.56 -5.38 -10.07
N PHE A 263 -12.28 -5.74 -10.13
CA PHE A 263 -11.73 -7.01 -9.73
C PHE A 263 -10.69 -6.84 -8.62
N THR A 264 -10.58 -7.82 -7.72
CA THR A 264 -9.47 -7.85 -6.74
C THR A 264 -8.27 -8.68 -7.23
N SER A 265 -8.36 -9.32 -8.40
CA SER A 265 -7.32 -10.17 -8.96
C SER A 265 -7.19 -9.95 -10.46
N ARG A 266 -5.94 -9.74 -10.91
CA ARG A 266 -5.59 -9.61 -12.32
C ARG A 266 -5.96 -10.88 -13.10
N TRP A 267 -5.64 -12.04 -12.54
CA TRP A 267 -5.97 -13.31 -13.17
C TRP A 267 -7.48 -13.46 -13.41
N LYS A 268 -8.32 -13.09 -12.44
CA LYS A 268 -9.78 -13.13 -12.61
C LYS A 268 -10.27 -12.15 -13.68
N MET A 269 -9.73 -10.93 -13.69
CA MET A 269 -10.08 -9.91 -14.69
C MET A 269 -9.80 -10.40 -16.12
N GLU A 270 -8.58 -10.91 -16.36
CA GLU A 270 -8.16 -11.45 -17.66
C GLU A 270 -8.99 -12.69 -18.03
N LYS A 271 -9.20 -13.61 -17.08
CA LYS A 271 -10.03 -14.80 -17.30
C LYS A 271 -11.47 -14.47 -17.66
N VAL A 272 -12.09 -13.48 -17.01
CA VAL A 272 -13.45 -13.03 -17.36
C VAL A 272 -13.45 -12.44 -18.76
N ALA A 273 -12.49 -11.56 -19.11
CA ALA A 273 -12.40 -10.97 -20.44
C ALA A 273 -12.26 -12.04 -21.55
N ASP A 274 -11.49 -13.10 -21.30
CA ASP A 274 -11.34 -14.22 -22.24
C ASP A 274 -12.59 -15.09 -22.39
N LEU A 275 -13.41 -15.20 -21.34
CA LEU A 275 -14.67 -15.95 -21.35
C LEU A 275 -15.82 -15.20 -22.02
N MET A 276 -15.65 -13.90 -22.32
CA MET A 276 -16.70 -13.10 -22.94
C MET A 276 -16.83 -13.42 -24.44
N PRO A 277 -18.07 -13.41 -24.99
CA PRO A 277 -18.26 -13.51 -26.43
C PRO A 277 -17.61 -12.33 -27.16
N LEU A 278 -17.15 -12.56 -28.40
CA LEU A 278 -16.38 -11.59 -29.19
C LEU A 278 -17.07 -10.22 -29.31
N ALA A 279 -18.39 -10.22 -29.48
CA ALA A 279 -19.18 -8.98 -29.63
C ALA A 279 -19.11 -8.07 -28.39
N GLN A 280 -19.13 -8.64 -27.19
CA GLN A 280 -18.98 -7.89 -25.94
C GLN A 280 -17.51 -7.62 -25.64
N ARG A 281 -16.62 -8.59 -25.89
CA ARG A 281 -15.17 -8.44 -25.70
C ARG A 281 -14.61 -7.22 -26.44
N ASN A 282 -15.08 -6.96 -27.66
CA ASN A 282 -14.68 -5.78 -28.45
C ASN A 282 -15.07 -4.45 -27.80
N ARG A 283 -16.05 -4.43 -26.90
CA ARG A 283 -16.50 -3.25 -26.15
C ARG A 283 -15.83 -3.10 -24.78
N VAL A 284 -15.08 -4.11 -24.34
CA VAL A 284 -14.34 -4.09 -23.08
C VAL A 284 -12.96 -3.46 -23.30
N LEU A 285 -12.56 -2.61 -22.37
CA LEU A 285 -11.23 -2.01 -22.28
C LEU A 285 -10.58 -2.49 -21.00
N VAL A 286 -9.51 -3.28 -21.09
CA VAL A 286 -8.92 -3.99 -19.94
C VAL A 286 -7.68 -3.25 -19.41
N GLN A 287 -7.63 -3.04 -18.09
CA GLN A 287 -6.45 -2.47 -17.43
C GLN A 287 -5.20 -3.33 -17.63
N GLY A 288 -4.21 -2.76 -18.32
CA GLY A 288 -2.94 -3.42 -18.66
C GLY A 288 -2.69 -3.48 -20.17
N GLU A 289 -3.73 -3.34 -21.00
CA GLU A 289 -3.60 -3.28 -22.46
C GLU A 289 -3.21 -1.88 -22.98
N GLY A 290 -3.31 -0.87 -22.12
CA GLY A 290 -2.90 0.51 -22.38
C GLY A 290 -2.69 1.27 -21.08
N ASN A 291 -2.19 2.50 -21.18
CA ASN A 291 -2.10 3.34 -19.99
C ASN A 291 -3.51 3.79 -19.54
N LYS A 292 -3.67 4.10 -18.24
CA LYS A 292 -4.98 4.43 -17.66
C LYS A 292 -5.68 5.59 -18.38
N SER A 293 -4.93 6.62 -18.75
CA SER A 293 -5.48 7.80 -19.45
C SER A 293 -6.03 7.43 -20.82
N GLN A 294 -5.33 6.60 -21.59
CA GLN A 294 -5.76 6.13 -22.92
C GLN A 294 -7.05 5.31 -22.85
N LEU A 295 -7.15 4.41 -21.86
CA LEU A 295 -8.37 3.60 -21.67
C LEU A 295 -9.59 4.49 -21.36
N ILE A 296 -9.41 5.51 -20.52
CA ILE A 296 -10.48 6.47 -20.19
C ILE A 296 -10.86 7.30 -21.41
N THR A 297 -9.88 7.82 -22.15
CA THR A 297 -10.14 8.60 -23.37
C THR A 297 -10.92 7.78 -24.40
N GLU A 298 -10.51 6.54 -24.65
CA GLU A 298 -11.20 5.66 -25.59
C GLU A 298 -12.61 5.29 -25.08
N HIS A 299 -12.77 5.05 -23.78
CA HIS A 299 -14.07 4.80 -23.18
C HIS A 299 -15.02 5.97 -23.43
N LEU A 300 -14.61 7.19 -23.11
CA LEU A 300 -15.42 8.40 -23.33
C LEU A 300 -15.74 8.61 -24.82
N ARG A 301 -14.78 8.34 -25.71
CA ARG A 301 -15.00 8.41 -27.17
C ARG A 301 -16.11 7.45 -27.62
N ARG A 302 -16.10 6.20 -27.16
CA ARG A 302 -17.11 5.18 -27.50
C ARG A 302 -18.50 5.56 -26.97
N ILE A 303 -18.58 6.09 -25.75
CA ILE A 303 -19.84 6.55 -25.17
C ILE A 303 -20.38 7.75 -25.96
N ALA A 304 -19.54 8.72 -26.32
CA ALA A 304 -19.94 9.85 -27.14
C ALA A 304 -20.42 9.43 -28.56
N ALA A 305 -19.90 8.31 -29.08
CA ALA A 305 -20.33 7.72 -30.35
C ALA A 305 -21.58 6.81 -30.22
N GLY A 306 -22.11 6.60 -29.02
CA GLY A 306 -23.26 5.71 -28.79
C GLY A 306 -22.95 4.23 -29.03
N GLU A 307 -21.69 3.81 -28.85
CA GLU A 307 -21.22 2.44 -29.11
C GLU A 307 -21.30 1.52 -27.86
N GLY A 308 -21.48 2.13 -26.67
CA GLY A 308 -21.38 1.47 -25.38
C GLY A 308 -19.93 1.08 -25.04
N SER A 309 -19.57 1.08 -23.76
CA SER A 309 -18.20 0.70 -23.37
C SER A 309 -18.13 0.22 -21.94
N VAL A 310 -17.28 -0.78 -21.69
CA VAL A 310 -17.09 -1.35 -20.36
C VAL A 310 -15.61 -1.32 -19.98
N LEU A 311 -15.29 -0.70 -18.85
CA LEU A 311 -13.94 -0.68 -18.30
C LEU A 311 -13.75 -1.86 -17.36
N PHE A 312 -12.74 -2.69 -17.59
CA PHE A 312 -12.30 -3.72 -16.65
C PHE A 312 -11.06 -3.22 -15.92
N GLY A 313 -11.10 -3.19 -14.60
CA GLY A 313 -10.00 -2.72 -13.78
C GLY A 313 -9.87 -3.43 -12.45
N LEU A 314 -8.68 -3.39 -11.88
CA LEU A 314 -8.49 -3.74 -10.48
C LEU A 314 -9.10 -2.66 -9.58
N ASN A 315 -9.28 -2.95 -8.29
CA ASN A 315 -9.78 -1.99 -7.31
C ASN A 315 -9.15 -0.58 -7.42
N SER A 316 -7.82 -0.50 -7.57
CA SER A 316 -7.07 0.76 -7.73
C SER A 316 -7.34 1.50 -9.04
N PHE A 317 -7.88 0.83 -10.06
CA PHE A 317 -8.30 1.48 -11.30
C PHE A 317 -9.47 2.43 -11.06
N GLY A 318 -10.40 2.03 -10.18
CA GLY A 318 -11.53 2.85 -9.78
C GLY A 318 -11.09 4.16 -9.14
N GLU A 319 -10.00 4.18 -8.36
CA GLU A 319 -9.50 5.38 -7.68
C GLU A 319 -9.18 6.54 -8.64
N GLY A 320 -9.58 7.76 -8.28
CA GLY A 320 -9.36 8.97 -9.09
C GLY A 320 -10.05 9.01 -10.47
N LEU A 321 -10.95 8.08 -10.77
CA LEU A 321 -11.72 8.04 -12.01
C LEU A 321 -12.94 8.97 -11.99
N ASP A 322 -13.01 9.88 -12.95
CA ASP A 322 -14.13 10.80 -13.16
C ASP A 322 -14.85 10.49 -14.49
N LEU A 323 -16.04 9.90 -14.40
CA LEU A 323 -16.86 9.46 -15.54
C LEU A 323 -18.31 9.96 -15.38
N PRO A 324 -18.64 11.15 -15.90
CA PRO A 324 -19.93 11.78 -15.67
C PRO A 324 -21.07 11.14 -16.49
N GLY A 325 -22.28 11.15 -15.92
CA GLY A 325 -23.51 10.76 -16.60
C GLY A 325 -23.43 9.39 -17.29
N ASP A 326 -23.73 9.38 -18.59
CA ASP A 326 -23.78 8.14 -19.38
C ASP A 326 -22.45 7.40 -19.48
N ALA A 327 -21.32 8.04 -19.14
CA ALA A 327 -20.03 7.38 -19.07
C ALA A 327 -19.93 6.38 -17.91
N CYS A 328 -20.78 6.47 -16.88
CA CYS A 328 -20.84 5.44 -15.83
C CYS A 328 -22.20 5.36 -15.18
N THR A 329 -23.04 4.44 -15.66
CA THR A 329 -24.37 4.17 -15.06
C THR A 329 -24.39 2.88 -14.25
N THR A 330 -23.37 2.04 -14.40
CA THR A 330 -23.26 0.77 -13.65
C THR A 330 -21.83 0.55 -13.15
N VAL A 331 -21.71 0.32 -11.84
CA VAL A 331 -20.46 -0.14 -11.20
C VAL A 331 -20.67 -1.57 -10.72
N VAL A 332 -19.92 -2.52 -11.28
CA VAL A 332 -19.94 -3.92 -10.86
C VAL A 332 -18.71 -4.22 -10.03
N ILE A 333 -18.92 -4.81 -8.86
CA ILE A 333 -17.88 -5.24 -7.93
C ILE A 333 -17.95 -6.76 -7.88
N THR A 334 -16.98 -7.42 -8.48
CA THR A 334 -17.03 -8.87 -8.71
C THR A 334 -16.84 -9.70 -7.44
N GLN A 335 -16.27 -9.11 -6.40
CA GLN A 335 -16.18 -9.65 -5.04
C GLN A 335 -15.83 -8.54 -4.05
N VAL A 336 -16.19 -8.73 -2.78
CA VAL A 336 -15.88 -7.76 -1.72
C VAL A 336 -14.36 -7.55 -1.63
N PRO A 337 -13.87 -6.30 -1.65
CA PRO A 337 -12.45 -5.97 -1.67
C PRO A 337 -11.85 -6.00 -0.26
N PHE A 338 -11.74 -7.19 0.33
CA PHE A 338 -11.00 -7.36 1.58
C PHE A 338 -9.52 -7.05 1.39
N ALA A 339 -8.88 -6.53 2.43
CA ALA A 339 -7.44 -6.29 2.44
C ALA A 339 -6.68 -7.60 2.13
N VAL A 340 -5.57 -7.48 1.42
CA VAL A 340 -4.74 -8.64 1.05
C VAL A 340 -4.13 -9.21 2.34
N PRO A 341 -4.40 -10.48 2.70
CA PRO A 341 -3.93 -11.05 3.97
C PRO A 341 -2.40 -11.12 4.10
N THR A 342 -1.69 -11.07 2.96
CA THR A 342 -0.22 -11.21 2.87
C THR A 342 0.52 -9.88 2.99
N ASP A 343 -0.17 -8.74 3.08
CA ASP A 343 0.50 -7.46 3.34
C ASP A 343 1.15 -7.49 4.73
N PRO A 344 2.48 -7.29 4.86
CA PRO A 344 3.17 -7.48 6.14
C PRO A 344 2.66 -6.60 7.28
N GLN A 345 2.28 -5.35 6.97
CA GLN A 345 1.79 -4.42 7.98
C GLN A 345 0.42 -4.87 8.49
N THR A 346 -0.49 -5.19 7.57
CA THR A 346 -1.83 -5.70 7.87
C THR A 346 -1.76 -7.02 8.64
N SER A 347 -0.88 -7.96 8.23
CA SER A 347 -0.70 -9.24 8.94
C SER A 347 -0.21 -9.02 10.37
N THR A 348 0.83 -8.21 10.56
CA THR A 348 1.39 -7.96 11.89
C THR A 348 0.39 -7.22 12.79
N LEU A 349 -0.39 -6.28 12.26
CA LEU A 349 -1.48 -5.64 13.02
C LEU A 349 -2.57 -6.64 13.40
N SER A 350 -2.94 -7.53 12.47
CA SER A 350 -3.97 -8.54 12.69
C SER A 350 -3.58 -9.49 13.81
N GLU A 351 -2.35 -10.02 13.76
CA GLU A 351 -1.81 -10.90 14.80
C GLU A 351 -1.76 -10.21 16.16
N TRP A 352 -1.38 -8.94 16.20
CA TRP A 352 -1.37 -8.16 17.44
C TRP A 352 -2.79 -7.99 18.03
N LEU A 353 -3.80 -7.68 17.21
CA LEU A 353 -5.18 -7.60 17.65
C LEU A 353 -5.70 -8.96 18.16
N GLU A 354 -5.40 -10.03 17.42
CA GLU A 354 -5.80 -11.40 17.78
C GLU A 354 -5.15 -11.87 19.09
N SER A 355 -3.88 -11.51 19.32
CA SER A 355 -3.18 -11.79 20.59
C SER A 355 -3.84 -11.16 21.82
N ARG A 356 -4.72 -10.17 21.61
CA ARG A 356 -5.52 -9.49 22.64
C ARG A 356 -6.97 -9.93 22.70
N GLY A 357 -7.33 -10.99 21.96
CA GLY A 357 -8.70 -11.49 21.90
C GLY A 357 -9.63 -10.64 21.03
N HIS A 358 -9.10 -9.72 20.22
CA HIS A 358 -9.90 -8.97 19.25
C HIS A 358 -10.00 -9.73 17.91
N ASN A 359 -11.06 -9.47 17.16
CA ASN A 359 -11.26 -10.07 15.84
C ASN A 359 -10.70 -9.14 14.74
N ALA A 360 -9.52 -9.46 14.21
CA ALA A 360 -8.85 -8.66 13.18
C ALA A 360 -9.69 -8.49 11.90
N PHE A 361 -10.45 -9.52 11.51
CA PHE A 361 -11.35 -9.44 10.35
C PHE A 361 -12.40 -8.33 10.54
N ASN A 362 -12.98 -8.21 11.73
CA ASN A 362 -13.98 -7.18 12.04
C ASN A 362 -13.40 -5.76 12.21
N LEU A 363 -12.14 -5.65 12.66
CA LEU A 363 -11.49 -4.38 12.96
C LEU A 363 -10.65 -3.83 11.79
N ILE A 364 -10.19 -4.69 10.87
CA ILE A 364 -9.33 -4.31 9.75
C ILE A 364 -10.00 -4.61 8.42
N ALA A 365 -10.31 -5.89 8.17
CA ALA A 365 -10.75 -6.32 6.84
C ALA A 365 -12.13 -5.73 6.47
N ILE A 366 -13.07 -5.71 7.41
CA ILE A 366 -14.41 -5.14 7.20
C ILE A 366 -14.35 -3.62 6.98
N PRO A 367 -13.72 -2.81 7.85
CA PRO A 367 -13.59 -1.37 7.62
C PRO A 367 -12.86 -1.03 6.31
N HIS A 368 -11.79 -1.77 5.97
CA HIS A 368 -11.11 -1.59 4.68
C HIS A 368 -12.06 -1.85 3.51
N ALA A 369 -12.78 -2.98 3.51
CA ALA A 369 -13.73 -3.30 2.46
C ALA A 369 -14.84 -2.24 2.35
N LEU A 370 -15.38 -1.79 3.49
CA LEU A 370 -16.40 -0.74 3.53
C LEU A 370 -15.94 0.58 2.92
N ARG A 371 -14.73 1.05 3.28
CA ARG A 371 -14.15 2.27 2.71
C ARG A 371 -14.01 2.14 1.19
N THR A 372 -13.43 1.03 0.73
CA THR A 372 -13.22 0.77 -0.70
C THR A 372 -14.54 0.68 -1.47
N LEU A 373 -15.53 -0.06 -0.96
CA LEU A 373 -16.85 -0.16 -1.57
C LEU A 373 -17.57 1.18 -1.61
N THR A 374 -17.49 1.98 -0.53
CA THR A 374 -18.10 3.32 -0.46
C THR A 374 -17.47 4.27 -1.48
N GLN A 375 -16.16 4.19 -1.66
CA GLN A 375 -15.45 4.95 -2.70
C GLN A 375 -15.86 4.54 -4.11
N PHE A 376 -16.13 3.25 -4.36
CA PHE A 376 -16.63 2.80 -5.65
C PHE A 376 -18.08 3.23 -5.89
N ALA A 377 -18.93 3.14 -4.86
CA ALA A 377 -20.31 3.59 -4.90
C ALA A 377 -20.42 5.10 -5.11
N GLY A 378 -19.57 5.90 -4.45
CA GLY A 378 -19.55 7.36 -4.58
C GLY A 378 -19.12 7.88 -5.96
N ARG A 379 -18.63 7.01 -6.86
CA ARG A 379 -18.32 7.35 -8.25
C ARG A 379 -19.52 7.31 -9.18
N LEU A 380 -20.64 6.77 -8.71
CA LEU A 380 -21.84 6.64 -9.50
C LEU A 380 -22.64 7.95 -9.52
N ILE A 381 -22.79 8.59 -8.36
CA ILE A 381 -23.61 9.79 -8.19
C ILE A 381 -22.71 10.99 -7.87
N ARG A 382 -22.57 11.91 -8.84
CA ARG A 382 -21.82 13.17 -8.72
C ARG A 382 -22.69 14.41 -8.86
N SER A 383 -23.83 14.28 -9.54
CA SER A 383 -24.81 15.33 -9.75
C SER A 383 -26.22 14.90 -9.33
N SER A 384 -27.13 15.87 -9.17
CA SER A 384 -28.54 15.60 -8.87
C SER A 384 -29.30 14.92 -10.02
N SER A 385 -28.74 14.90 -11.23
CA SER A 385 -29.31 14.24 -12.40
C SER A 385 -28.75 12.83 -12.65
N ASP A 386 -27.67 12.45 -11.94
CA ASP A 386 -27.05 11.14 -12.14
C ASP A 386 -27.99 10.04 -11.64
N HIS A 387 -28.06 8.95 -12.40
CA HIS A 387 -28.79 7.75 -12.02
C HIS A 387 -27.96 6.52 -12.36
N GLY A 388 -28.11 5.44 -11.58
CA GLY A 388 -27.46 4.19 -11.93
C GLY A 388 -27.59 3.09 -10.89
N ARG A 389 -26.66 2.13 -10.95
CA ARG A 389 -26.67 0.97 -10.05
C ARG A 389 -25.27 0.50 -9.69
N VAL A 390 -25.13 0.05 -8.44
CA VAL A 390 -23.96 -0.67 -7.94
C VAL A 390 -24.35 -2.13 -7.78
N ILE A 391 -23.63 -3.03 -8.43
CA ILE A 391 -23.90 -4.47 -8.39
C ILE A 391 -22.73 -5.17 -7.70
N ILE A 392 -23.00 -5.96 -6.66
CA ILE A 392 -21.95 -6.73 -5.96
C ILE A 392 -22.18 -8.23 -6.17
N LEU A 393 -21.29 -8.87 -6.93
CA LEU A 393 -21.37 -10.29 -7.30
C LEU A 393 -20.69 -11.21 -6.28
N ASP A 394 -21.06 -11.06 -5.01
CA ASP A 394 -20.47 -11.81 -3.89
C ASP A 394 -21.55 -12.47 -3.04
N SER A 395 -21.75 -13.77 -3.23
CA SER A 395 -22.72 -14.58 -2.47
C SER A 395 -22.48 -14.58 -0.96
N ARG A 396 -21.27 -14.22 -0.51
CA ARG A 396 -20.96 -14.10 0.92
C ARG A 396 -21.72 -12.96 1.59
N LEU A 397 -22.16 -11.94 0.84
CA LEU A 397 -22.99 -10.87 1.39
C LEU A 397 -24.38 -11.34 1.86
N LEU A 398 -24.92 -12.39 1.24
CA LEU A 398 -26.20 -12.98 1.64
C LEU A 398 -26.03 -14.12 2.65
N THR A 399 -24.92 -14.85 2.56
CA THR A 399 -24.72 -16.10 3.32
C THR A 399 -23.92 -15.93 4.62
N ARG A 400 -23.09 -14.87 4.74
CA ARG A 400 -22.25 -14.64 5.93
C ARG A 400 -22.83 -13.54 6.83
N ARG A 401 -22.65 -13.70 8.14
CA ARG A 401 -23.15 -12.73 9.16
C ARG A 401 -22.66 -11.31 8.93
N TYR A 402 -21.43 -11.13 8.45
CA TYR A 402 -20.88 -9.80 8.18
C TYR A 402 -21.51 -9.11 6.95
N GLY A 403 -22.17 -9.87 6.08
CA GLY A 403 -22.70 -9.36 4.81
C GLY A 403 -23.76 -8.28 5.01
N LYS A 404 -24.65 -8.49 5.99
CA LYS A 404 -25.64 -7.48 6.39
C LYS A 404 -24.98 -6.18 6.83
N ARG A 405 -23.94 -6.25 7.68
CA ARG A 405 -23.17 -5.07 8.13
C ARG A 405 -22.54 -4.33 6.95
N ILE A 406 -22.06 -5.05 5.93
CA ILE A 406 -21.53 -4.41 4.72
C ILE A 406 -22.63 -3.67 3.96
N ILE A 407 -23.75 -4.33 3.69
CA ILE A 407 -24.88 -3.75 2.94
C ILE A 407 -25.46 -2.53 3.65
N ASP A 408 -25.64 -2.60 4.97
CA ASP A 408 -26.24 -1.53 5.77
C ASP A 408 -25.35 -0.28 5.83
N ALA A 409 -24.02 -0.44 5.75
CA ALA A 409 -23.06 0.64 5.82
C ALA A 409 -22.79 1.35 4.48
N LEU A 410 -23.21 0.77 3.35
CA LEU A 410 -23.08 1.40 2.05
C LEU A 410 -24.09 2.55 1.89
N PRO A 411 -23.83 3.52 0.99
CA PRO A 411 -24.74 4.64 0.74
C PRO A 411 -26.19 4.17 0.59
N PRO A 412 -27.19 4.94 1.07
CA PRO A 412 -28.58 4.52 1.20
C PRO A 412 -29.34 4.46 -0.14
N PHE A 413 -28.73 3.80 -1.13
CA PHE A 413 -29.35 3.42 -2.40
C PHE A 413 -30.52 2.47 -2.16
N LYS A 414 -31.48 2.50 -3.09
CA LYS A 414 -32.58 1.53 -3.11
C LYS A 414 -32.02 0.11 -3.17
N ARG A 415 -32.41 -0.73 -2.22
CA ARG A 415 -31.85 -2.08 -2.04
C ARG A 415 -32.61 -3.09 -2.91
N VAL A 416 -31.89 -3.83 -3.74
CA VAL A 416 -32.41 -4.97 -4.53
C VAL A 416 -31.56 -6.20 -4.16
N ILE A 417 -32.03 -6.96 -3.16
CA ILE A 417 -31.25 -8.01 -2.50
C ILE A 417 -31.96 -9.35 -2.69
N GLY A 418 -31.21 -10.36 -3.18
CA GLY A 418 -31.74 -11.70 -3.50
C GLY A 418 -31.98 -11.89 -4.97
#